data_AF-A0A359H7H8-F1
#
_entry.id   AF-A0A359H7H8-F1
#
_cell.length_a   1.000
_cell.length_b   1.000
_cell.length_c   1.000
_cell.angle_alpha   90.00
_cell.angle_beta   90.00
_cell.angle_gamma   90.00
#
_symmetry.space_group_name_H-M   'P 1'
#
loop_
_entity.id
_entity.type
_entity.pdbx_description
1 polymer ?
#
loop_
_entity_poly.entity_id
_entity_poly.type
_entity_poly.pdbx_seq_one_letter_code
_entity_poly.pdbx_strand_id
1 'polypeptide(L)' 'MKPDPYLHDNNEYPTGVRVSDAELNTVRLERSEFHGDWNYAIHPQEQL' A
#
# COMPACT_ATOMS: atom_id res chain seq x y z
N MET A 1 30.36 17.15 2.66
CA MET A 1 29.81 16.04 1.87
C MET A 1 28.30 16.03 2.12
N LYS A 2 27.47 16.38 1.13
CA LYS A 2 26.00 16.27 1.23
C LYS A 2 25.63 14.83 0.82
N PRO A 3 24.66 14.16 1.48
CA PRO A 3 24.22 12.84 1.04
C PRO A 3 23.64 12.92 -0.38
N ASP A 4 23.87 11.87 -1.17
CA ASP A 4 23.38 11.73 -2.54
C ASP A 4 21.85 11.77 -2.56
N PRO A 5 21.20 12.65 -3.36
CA PRO A 5 19.75 12.72 -3.46
C PRO A 5 19.09 11.49 -4.10
N TYR A 6 19.86 10.57 -4.70
CA TYR A 6 19.35 9.36 -5.36
C TYR A 6 19.58 8.09 -4.56
N LEU A 7 19.39 8.12 -3.24
CA LEU A 7 19.38 6.88 -2.45
C LEU A 7 18.31 5.93 -3.02
N HIS A 8 18.76 4.86 -3.66
CA HIS A 8 17.88 3.81 -4.16
C HIS A 8 17.29 3.05 -2.97
N ASP A 9 16.03 2.63 -3.12
CA ASP A 9 15.43 1.69 -2.20
C ASP A 9 16.15 0.35 -2.33
N ASN A 10 16.88 -0.05 -1.29
CA ASN A 10 17.60 -1.31 -1.23
C ASN A 10 16.78 -2.40 -0.53
N ASN A 11 15.51 -2.15 -0.22
CA ASN A 11 14.65 -3.15 0.41
C ASN A 11 14.38 -4.32 -0.55
N GLU A 12 14.35 -5.52 0.03
CA GLU A 12 13.90 -6.71 -0.67
C GLU A 12 12.37 -6.76 -0.65
N TYR A 13 11.76 -6.92 -1.83
CA TYR A 13 10.31 -7.06 -1.98
C TYR A 13 9.98 -8.50 -2.37
N PRO A 14 9.66 -9.36 -1.39
CA PRO A 14 9.38 -10.76 -1.66
C PRO A 14 8.15 -10.90 -2.55
N THR A 15 8.30 -11.62 -3.65
CA THR A 15 7.18 -11.94 -4.55
C THR A 15 6.42 -13.16 -4.04
N GLY A 16 5.12 -13.25 -4.37
CA GLY A 16 4.31 -14.44 -4.04
C GLY A 16 3.79 -14.47 -2.60
N VAL A 17 3.88 -13.36 -1.86
CA VAL A 17 3.17 -13.20 -0.58
C VAL A 17 1.67 -13.37 -0.84
N ARG A 18 1.07 -14.37 -0.18
CA ARG A 18 -0.37 -14.61 -0.24
C ARG A 18 -1.04 -13.91 0.93
N VAL A 19 -2.09 -13.15 0.63
CA VAL A 19 -2.97 -12.54 1.61
C VAL A 19 -4.30 -13.29 1.55
N SER A 20 -4.80 -13.73 2.69
CA SER A 20 -6.12 -14.37 2.78
C SER A 20 -7.24 -13.36 2.63
N ASP A 21 -8.43 -13.83 2.26
CA ASP A 21 -9.62 -12.97 2.20
C ASP A 21 -9.92 -12.32 3.56
N ALA A 22 -9.71 -13.06 4.66
CA ALA A 22 -9.91 -12.54 6.01
C ALA A 22 -8.98 -11.37 6.32
N GLU A 23 -7.69 -11.47 5.98
CA GLU A 23 -6.71 -10.39 6.15
C GLU A 23 -7.06 -9.19 5.27
N LEU A 24 -7.38 -9.43 3.98
CA LEU A 24 -7.75 -8.35 3.07
C LEU A 24 -9.01 -7.61 3.52
N ASN A 25 -9.98 -8.33 4.08
CA ASN A 25 -11.22 -7.74 4.62
C ASN A 25 -10.99 -6.87 5.87
N THR A 26 -9.82 -6.94 6.53
CA THR A 26 -9.48 -6.01 7.62
C THR A 26 -9.09 -4.61 7.13
N VAL A 27 -8.73 -4.50 5.85
CA VAL A 27 -8.42 -3.22 5.21
C VAL A 27 -9.72 -2.47 4.98
N ARG A 28 -9.80 -1.21 5.42
CA ARG A 28 -10.93 -0.30 5.15
C ARG A 28 -10.89 0.20 3.71
N LEU A 29 -11.01 -0.73 2.76
CA LEU A 29 -10.94 -0.48 1.32
C LEU A 29 -12.35 -0.16 0.79
N GLU A 30 -12.51 1.01 0.22
CA GLU A 30 -13.75 1.45 -0.40
C GLU A 30 -13.55 1.74 -1.89
N ARG A 31 -14.60 1.55 -2.69
CA ARG A 31 -14.57 1.92 -4.11
C ARG A 31 -14.57 3.45 -4.22
N SER A 32 -13.62 3.96 -4.97
CA SER A 32 -13.53 5.37 -5.34
C SER A 32 -13.96 5.58 -6.80
N GLU A 33 -14.05 6.85 -7.20
CA GLU A 33 -14.08 7.21 -8.61
C GLU A 33 -12.80 6.73 -9.31
N PHE A 34 -12.81 6.72 -10.63
CA PHE A 34 -11.68 6.25 -11.41
C PHE A 34 -10.64 7.37 -11.59
N HIS A 35 -9.39 7.08 -11.21
CA HIS A 35 -8.28 8.03 -11.23
C HIS A 35 -7.18 7.64 -12.23
N GLY A 36 -7.57 7.03 -13.35
CA GLY A 36 -6.67 6.60 -14.43
C GLY A 36 -6.32 5.12 -14.35
N ASP A 37 -5.55 4.69 -13.35
CA ASP A 37 -5.16 3.27 -13.23
C ASP A 37 -5.78 2.58 -12.01
N TRP A 38 -6.51 3.33 -11.18
CA TRP A 38 -7.03 2.84 -9.90
C TRP A 38 -8.39 3.47 -9.53
N ASN A 39 -9.15 2.78 -8.68
CA ASN A 39 -10.52 3.14 -8.28
C ASN A 39 -10.88 2.69 -6.85
N TYR A 40 -9.92 2.71 -5.93
CA TYR A 40 -10.14 2.36 -4.53
C TYR A 40 -9.44 3.35 -3.59
N ALA A 41 -9.99 3.53 -2.40
CA ALA A 41 -9.41 4.33 -1.32
C ALA A 41 -9.28 3.48 -0.05
N ILE A 42 -8.20 3.70 0.71
CA ILE A 42 -8.00 3.08 2.03
C ILE A 42 -8.22 4.15 3.10
N HIS A 43 -9.16 3.90 4.00
CA HIS A 43 -9.41 4.79 5.13
C HIS A 43 -8.55 4.44 6.33
N PRO A 44 -8.12 5.44 7.13
CA PRO A 44 -7.39 5.17 8.36
C PRO A 44 -8.22 4.29 9.29
N GLN A 45 -7.55 3.39 9.99
CA GLN A 45 -8.12 2.75 11.16
C GLN A 45 -8.11 3.76 12.30
N GLU A 46 -9.22 3.89 13.03
CA GLU A 46 -9.21 4.69 14.26
C GLU A 46 -8.23 4.01 15.23
N GLN A 47 -7.20 4.73 15.64
CA GLN A 47 -6.33 4.28 16.72
C GLN A 47 -7.11 4.42 18.02
N LEU A 48 -7.47 3.29 18.63
CA LEU A 48 -8.01 3.24 19.99
C LEU A 48 -6.90 3.45 21.03
#